data_AF-A0A973HV27-F1
#
_entry.id   AF-A0A973HV27-F1
#
_cell.length_a   1.000
_cell.length_b   1.000
_cell.length_c   1.000
_cell.angle_alpha   90.00
_cell.angle_beta   90.00
_cell.angle_gamma   90.00
#
_symmetry.space_group_name_H-M   'P 1'
#
loop_
_entity.id
_entity.type
_entity.pdbx_description
1 polymer ?
#
loop_
_entity_poly.entity_id
_entity_poly.type
_entity_poly.pdbx_seq_one_letter_code
_entity_poly.pdbx_strand_id
1 'polypeptide(L)' 'FKVDYLALCREHDLKPATADDDKLVVLIAAFLGSARLIDNLPFPLNRITD' A
#
# COMPACT_ATOMS: atom_id res chain seq x y z
N PHE A 1 -4.70 2.94 17.95
CA PHE A 1 -4.34 3.55 16.66
C PHE A 1 -5.61 4.07 15.99
N LYS A 2 -5.56 5.24 15.36
CA LYS A 2 -6.64 5.75 14.48
C LYS A 2 -6.10 5.81 13.06
N VAL A 3 -6.62 4.97 12.18
CA VAL A 3 -6.20 4.93 10.77
C VAL A 3 -6.62 6.23 10.09
N ASP A 4 -5.67 6.85 9.38
CA ASP A 4 -5.91 8.01 8.51
C ASP A 4 -6.22 7.50 7.09
N TYR A 5 -5.31 6.72 6.51
CA TYR A 5 -5.58 5.98 5.28
C TYR A 5 -4.83 4.65 5.22
N LEU A 6 -5.38 3.78 4.39
CA LEU A 6 -4.72 2.59 3.85
C LEU A 6 -5.01 2.57 2.35
N ALA A 7 -3.97 2.55 1.52
CA ALA A 7 -4.09 2.56 0.07
C ALA A 7 -3.20 1.49 -0.56
N LEU A 8 -3.72 0.83 -1.60
CA LEU A 8 -2.97 -0.08 -2.45
C LEU A 8 -2.74 0.60 -3.80
N CYS A 9 -1.47 0.81 -4.13
CA CYS A 9 -1.07 1.50 -5.34
C CYS A 9 -0.07 0.69 -6.15
N ARG A 10 0.10 1.05 -7.41
CA ARG A 10 1.24 0.62 -8.22
C ARG A 10 2.51 1.22 -7.66
N GLU A 11 3.55 0.41 -7.52
CA GLU A 11 4.80 0.80 -6.87
C GLU A 11 5.47 2.02 -7.55
N HIS A 12 5.49 2.04 -8.89
CA HIS A 12 6.31 2.98 -9.65
C HIS A 12 5.70 4.38 -9.85
N ASP A 13 4.37 4.51 -9.79
CA ASP A 13 3.69 5.79 -10.08
C ASP A 13 2.56 6.15 -9.09
N LEU A 14 2.37 5.33 -8.05
CA LEU A 14 1.37 5.51 -7.00
C LEU A 14 -0.09 5.61 -7.48
N LYS A 15 -0.37 5.27 -8.74
CA LYS A 15 -1.76 5.18 -9.22
C LYS A 15 -2.48 4.02 -8.53
N PRO A 16 -3.81 4.05 -8.47
CA PRO A 16 -4.59 2.93 -7.96
C PRO A 16 -4.17 1.62 -8.62
N ALA A 17 -3.96 0.58 -7.81
CA ALA A 17 -3.62 -0.74 -8.31
C ALA A 17 -4.76 -1.30 -9.17
N THR A 18 -4.41 -1.99 -10.23
CA THR A 18 -5.32 -2.73 -11.11
C THR A 18 -4.98 -4.23 -11.06
N ALA A 19 -5.86 -5.07 -11.62
CA ALA A 19 -5.65 -6.51 -11.67
C ALA A 19 -4.45 -6.94 -12.56
N ASP A 20 -3.96 -6.02 -13.39
CA ASP A 20 -2.85 -6.28 -14.31
C ASP A 20 -1.48 -5.89 -13.72
N ASP A 21 -1.46 -5.32 -12.51
CA ASP A 21 -0.22 -4.86 -11.89
C ASP A 21 0.45 -5.94 -11.03
N ASP A 22 1.75 -6.14 -11.25
CA ASP A 22 2.55 -7.14 -10.52
C ASP A 22 3.48 -6.54 -9.47
N LYS A 23 3.62 -5.21 -9.45
CA LYS A 23 4.48 -4.47 -8.53
C LYS A 23 3.64 -3.46 -7.77
N LEU A 24 3.41 -3.74 -6.50
CA LEU A 24 2.46 -3.01 -5.67
C LEU A 24 3.15 -2.43 -4.45
N VAL A 25 2.53 -1.41 -3.87
CA VAL A 25 2.91 -0.83 -2.58
C VAL A 25 1.67 -0.61 -1.73
N VAL A 26 1.72 -1.10 -0.49
CA VAL A 26 0.74 -0.71 0.54
C VAL A 26 1.25 0.57 1.19
N LEU A 27 0.42 1.61 1.22
CA LEU A 27 0.67 2.86 1.92
C LEU A 27 -0.24 2.94 3.13
N ILE A 28 0.30 3.23 4.31
CA ILE A 28 -0.50 3.41 5.53
C ILE A 28 -0.11 4.68 6.27
N ALA A 29 -1.12 5.37 6.80
CA ALA A 29 -0.94 6.41 7.80
C ALA A 29 -1.89 6.17 8.96
N ALA A 30 -1.39 6.29 10.19
CA ALA A 30 -2.20 6.14 11.39
C ALA A 30 -1.69 7.03 12.53
N PHE A 31 -2.62 7.48 13.36
CA PHE A 31 -2.31 8.21 14.59
C PHE A 31 -2.11 7.25 15.77
N LEU A 32 -1.00 7.43 16.48
CA LEU A 32 -0.70 6.85 17.79
C LEU A 32 -0.67 7.98 18.82
N GLY A 33 -1.80 8.22 19.49
CA GLY A 33 -1.99 9.43 20.28
C GLY A 33 -2.00 10.67 19.39
N SER A 34 -1.13 11.64 19.68
CA SER A 34 -0.94 12.85 18.85
C SER A 34 0.04 12.65 17.69
N ALA A 35 0.85 11.59 17.69
CA ALA A 35 1.81 11.33 16.63
C ALA A 35 1.14 10.69 15.41
N ARG A 36 1.39 11.23 14.21
CA ARG A 36 0.98 10.64 12.94
C ARG A 36 2.15 9.87 12.33
N LEU A 37 2.02 8.55 12.32
CA LEU A 37 3.02 7.64 11.76
C LEU A 37 2.62 7.27 10.33
N ILE A 38 3.62 7.14 9.47
CA ILE A 38 3.46 6.61 8.12
C ILE A 38 4.38 5.41 7.95
N ASP A 39 3.96 4.47 7.10
CA ASP A 39 4.84 3.42 6.59
C ASP A 39 4.38 3.00 5.19
N ASN A 40 5.25 2.31 4.48
CA ASN A 40 4.94 1.69 3.20
C ASN A 40 5.64 0.34 3.06
N LEU A 41 5.00 -0.59 2.35
CA LEU A 41 5.55 -1.90 2.06
C LEU A 41 5.41 -2.20 0.56
N PRO A 42 6.50 -2.11 -0.22
CA PRO A 42 6.51 -2.58 -1.59
C PRO A 42 6.58 -4.12 -1.63
N PHE A 43 5.82 -4.73 -2.53
CA PHE A 43 5.80 -6.18 -2.70
C PHE A 43 5.40 -6.58 -4.14
N PRO A 44 5.98 -7.66 -4.68
CA PRO A 44 5.52 -8.22 -5.94
C PRO A 44 4.27 -9.09 -5.72
N LEU A 45 3.36 -9.12 -6.69
CA LEU A 45 2.23 -10.03 -6.70
C LEU A 45 2.69 -11.40 -7.21
N ASN A 46 2.57 -12.44 -6.39
CA ASN A 46 2.83 -13.81 -6.83
C ASN A 46 1.58 -14.35 -7.54
N ARG A 47 1.58 -14.34 -8.88
CA ARG A 47 0.54 -15.00 -9.67
C ARG A 47 0.82 -16.50 -9.69
N ILE A 48 0.02 -17.27 -8.98
CA ILE A 48 -0.06 -18.71 -9.23
C ILE A 48 -0.90 -18.87 -10.50
N THR A 49 -0.24 -19.13 -11.62
CA THR A 49 -0.93 -19.62 -12.82
C THR A 49 -1.34 -21.07 -12.57
N ASP A 50 -2.63 -21.37 -12.65
CA ASP A 50 -3.16 -22.74 -12.73
C ASP A 50 -2.66 -23.47 -13.99
#